data_AF-A0A2N5BC32-F1
#
_entry.id   AF-A0A2N5BC32-F1
#
_cell.length_a   1.000
_cell.length_b   1.000
_cell.length_c   1.000
_cell.angle_alpha   90.00
_cell.angle_beta   90.00
_cell.angle_gamma   90.00
#
_symmetry.space_group_name_H-M   'P 1'
#
loop_
_entity.id
_entity.type
_entity.pdbx_description
1 polymer ?
#
loop_
_entity_poly.entity_id
_entity_poly.type
_entity_poly.pdbx_seq_one_letter_code
_entity_poly.pdbx_strand_id
1 'polypeptide(L)' 'MIQKDEQAFLSIFKQILAEQAKTNELLAGFLQALAEDQGVDPDAPARVYLSGAPVHGGR' A
#
# COMPACT_ATOMS: atom_id res chain seq x y z
N MET A 1 15.27 24.09 -33.73
CA MET A 1 15.12 22.66 -33.42
C MET A 1 15.04 22.43 -31.91
N ILE A 2 15.98 22.93 -31.11
CA ILE A 2 16.07 22.74 -29.64
C ILE A 2 14.73 22.93 -28.87
N GLN A 3 13.95 23.97 -29.17
CA GLN A 3 12.67 24.23 -28.48
C GLN A 3 11.57 23.19 -28.76
N LYS A 4 11.59 22.54 -29.94
CA LYS A 4 10.62 21.47 -30.27
C LYS A 4 10.91 20.20 -29.47
N ASP A 5 12.20 19.90 -29.30
CA ASP A 5 12.66 18.72 -28.57
C ASP A 5 12.38 18.86 -27.07
N GLU A 6 12.53 20.08 -26.52
CA GLU A 6 12.19 20.40 -25.13
C GLU A 6 10.68 20.24 -24.85
N GLN A 7 9.82 20.72 -25.76
CA GLN A 7 8.37 20.56 -25.62
C GLN A 7 7.94 19.09 -25.72
N ALA A 8 8.55 18.32 -26.62
CA ALA A 8 8.30 16.89 -26.72
C ALA A 8 8.74 16.15 -25.45
N PHE A 9 9.92 16.47 -24.92
CA PHE A 9 10.41 15.94 -23.65
C PHE A 9 9.45 16.24 -22.50
N LEU A 10 9.04 17.51 -22.34
CA LEU A 10 8.11 17.91 -21.27
C LEU A 10 6.76 17.20 -21.37
N SER A 11 6.26 16.96 -22.60
CA SER A 11 5.03 16.21 -22.82
C SER A 11 5.15 14.76 -22.35
N ILE A 12 6.22 14.07 -22.77
CA ILE A 12 6.47 12.67 -22.39
C ILE A 12 6.70 12.57 -20.88
N PHE A 13 7.48 13.49 -20.32
CA PHE A 13 7.78 13.51 -18.89
C PHE A 13 6.51 13.67 -18.05
N LYS A 14 5.58 14.56 -18.46
CA LYS A 14 4.27 14.70 -17.80
C LYS A 14 3.43 13.43 -17.89
N GLN A 15 3.45 12.73 -19.02
CA GLN A 15 2.73 11.46 -19.17
C GLN A 15 3.28 10.39 -18.22
N ILE A 16 4.60 10.26 -18.12
CA ILE A 16 5.25 9.32 -17.20
C ILE A 16 4.89 9.63 -15.73
N LEU A 17 4.91 10.91 -15.35
CA LEU A 17 4.53 11.31 -13.99
C LEU A 17 3.06 10.98 -13.68
N ALA A 18 2.15 11.18 -14.65
CA ALA A 18 0.74 10.83 -14.49
C ALA A 18 0.54 9.32 -14.34
N GLU A 19 1.26 8.50 -15.11
CA GLU A 19 1.24 7.04 -14.99
C GLU A 19 1.80 6.55 -13.65
N GLN A 20 2.89 7.17 -13.16
CA GLN A 20 3.42 6.87 -11.82
C GLN A 20 2.43 7.22 -10.73
N ALA A 21 1.78 8.38 -10.79
CA ALA A 21 0.77 8.79 -9.81
C ALA A 21 -0.39 7.77 -9.75
N LYS A 22 -0.92 7.36 -10.91
CA LYS A 22 -1.97 6.34 -11.00
C LYS A 22 -1.53 4.98 -10.45
N THR A 23 -0.29 4.58 -10.73
CA THR A 23 0.28 3.33 -10.21
C THR A 23 0.38 3.36 -8.69
N ASN A 24 0.81 4.49 -8.12
CA ASN A 24 0.91 4.67 -6.68
C ASN A 24 -0.47 4.68 -6.01
N GLU A 25 -1.48 5.29 -6.63
CA GLU A 25 -2.86 5.25 -6.14
C GLU A 25 -3.42 3.82 -6.10
N LEU A 26 -3.19 3.03 -7.16
CA LEU A 26 -3.60 1.62 -7.19
C LEU A 26 -2.89 0.80 -6.11
N LEU A 27 -1.58 0.98 -5.95
CA LEU A 27 -0.80 0.32 -4.90
C LEU A 27 -1.31 0.67 -3.50
N ALA A 28 -1.62 1.95 -3.25
CA ALA A 28 -2.21 2.37 -1.98
C ALA A 28 -3.55 1.69 -1.73
N GLY A 29 -4.42 1.58 -2.74
CA GLY A 29 -5.69 0.85 -2.66
C GLY A 29 -5.50 -0.64 -2.35
N PHE A 30 -4.53 -1.30 -2.99
CA PHE A 30 -4.21 -2.71 -2.69
C PHE A 30 -3.70 -2.89 -1.26
N LEU A 31 -2.82 -2.03 -0.79
CA LEU A 31 -2.31 -2.08 0.59
C LEU A 31 -3.44 -1.86 1.59
N GLN A 32 -4.35 -0.93 1.32
CA GLN A 32 -5.53 -0.71 2.15
C GLN A 32 -6.43 -1.95 2.18
N ALA A 33 -6.76 -2.54 1.02
CA ALA A 33 -7.56 -3.75 0.96
C ALA A 33 -6.92 -4.93 1.71
N LEU A 34 -5.59 -5.11 1.61
CA LEU A 34 -4.85 -6.11 2.38
C LEU A 34 -4.82 -5.82 3.88
N ALA A 35 -4.80 -4.55 4.28
CA ALA A 35 -4.87 -4.17 5.69
C ALA A 35 -6.28 -4.41 6.27
N GLU A 36 -7.32 -4.19 5.49
CA GLU A 36 -8.71 -4.46 5.86
C GLU A 36 -9.02 -5.96 5.91
N ASP A 37 -8.37 -6.76 5.05
CA ASP A 37 -8.46 -8.23 5.03
C ASP A 37 -7.60 -8.91 6.11
N GLN A 38 -6.70 -8.18 6.79
CA GLN A 38 -6.08 -8.61 8.05
C GLN A 38 -7.06 -8.53 9.23
N GLY A 39 -8.29 -9.00 9.02
CA GLY A 39 -9.20 -9.36 10.09
C GLY A 39 -8.49 -10.31 11.07
N VAL A 40 -8.87 -10.24 12.34
CA VAL A 40 -8.39 -11.14 13.39
C VAL A 40 -8.52 -12.56 12.85
N ASP A 41 -7.38 -13.20 12.57
CA ASP A 41 -7.35 -14.60 12.15
C ASP A 41 -8.19 -15.38 13.18
N PRO A 42 -9.31 -15.99 12.79
CA PRO A 42 -10.21 -16.66 13.72
C PRO A 42 -9.55 -17.86 14.39
N ASP A 43 -8.47 -18.36 13.80
CA ASP A 43 -7.65 -19.45 14.33
C ASP A 43 -6.40 -18.93 15.08
N ALA A 44 -6.20 -17.61 15.17
CA ALA A 44 -5.09 -17.04 15.93
C ALA A 44 -5.23 -17.40 17.41
N PRO A 45 -4.17 -17.92 18.05
CA PRO A 45 -4.21 -18.26 19.46
C PRO A 45 -4.45 -17.00 20.30
N ALA A 46 -5.29 -17.11 21.32
CA ALA A 46 -5.58 -16.02 22.24
C ALA A 46 -4.29 -15.50 22.89
N ARG A 47 -4.07 -14.18 22.83
CA ARG A 47 -2.87 -13.52 23.37
C ARG A 47 -3.07 -13.04 24.82
N VAL A 48 -4.31 -12.91 25.27
CA VAL A 48 -4.69 -12.43 26.61
C VAL A 48 -5.83 -13.27 27.18
N TYR A 49 -5.81 -13.48 28.50
CA TYR A 49 -6.94 -14.03 29.25
C TYR A 49 -8.03 -12.96 29.44
N LEU A 50 -9.24 -13.37 29.82
CA LEU A 50 -10.36 -12.46 30.14
C LEU A 50 -10.04 -11.48 31.29
N SER A 51 -9.06 -11.81 32.14
CA SER A 51 -8.54 -10.94 33.20
C SER A 51 -7.57 -9.86 32.71
N GLY A 52 -7.20 -9.87 31.43
CA GLY A 52 -6.19 -8.98 30.84
C GLY A 52 -4.74 -9.44 31.04
N ALA A 53 -4.50 -10.56 31.73
CA ALA A 53 -3.16 -11.14 31.84
C ALA A 53 -2.69 -11.73 30.49
N PRO A 54 -1.40 -11.61 30.13
CA PRO A 54 -0.88 -12.20 28.90
C PRO A 54 -0.88 -13.73 28.96
N VAL A 55 -1.15 -14.39 27.83
CA VAL A 55 -1.02 -15.85 27.70
C VAL A 55 0.46 -16.18 27.48
N HIS A 56 1.11 -16.77 28.48
CA HIS A 56 2.49 -17.22 28.35
C HIS A 56 2.53 -18.54 27.57
N GLY A 57 2.98 -18.51 26.31
CA GLY A 57 3.20 -19.74 25.52
C GLY A 57 3.06 -19.65 24.00
N GLY A 58 2.61 -18.52 23.44
CA GLY A 58 2.61 -18.33 21.98
C GLY A 58 4.03 -18.03 21.46
N ARG A 59 4.66 -18.99 20.80
CA ARG A 59 5.80 -18.76 19.90
C ARG A 59 5.29 -18.70 18.47
#